data_AF-A0A7C5H387-F1
#
_entry.id   AF-A0A7C5H387-F1
#
_cell.length_a   1.000
_cell.length_b   1.000
_cell.length_c   1.000
_cell.angle_alpha   90.00
_cell.angle_beta   90.00
_cell.angle_gamma   90.00
#
_symmetry.space_group_name_H-M   'P 1'
#
loop_
_entity.id
_entity.type
_entity.pdbx_description
1 polymer ?
#
loop_
_entity_poly.entity_id
_entity_poly.type
_entity_poly.pdbx_seq_one_letter_code
_entity_poly.pdbx_strand_id
1 'polypeptide(L)'
;MKTTKNSLLGNLAHLALLLGAFALAGCTTTQQQRVGGGADTATTPTSTTIVQQTTTTTVDTNQFPPPPVRIKAGPSEPFVDADGHPWLTERGFVGGNWMDWGEREIANTKTPRIYWSEIYSMESFSYPVPNGKYIVKLHFCENYDGIMGPGDRVFSFNVEGKEFKDFDVWVKAGGPQRAYVETVEVEVTDGKLDITFTPQVENPEINGIEILPVQ
;
A
#
# COMPACT_ATOMS: atom_id res chain seq x y z
N MET A 1 34.74 32.44 -41.49
CA MET A 1 34.27 33.78 -41.92
C MET A 1 32.79 33.65 -42.26
N LYS A 2 31.94 34.52 -41.68
CA LYS A 2 30.45 34.49 -41.56
C LYS A 2 29.95 33.46 -40.51
N THR A 3 29.67 33.80 -39.25
CA THR A 3 28.71 34.78 -38.65
C THR A 3 27.29 34.48 -39.12
N THR A 4 26.35 34.07 -38.24
CA THR A 4 25.46 35.01 -37.53
C THR A 4 24.90 34.40 -36.24
N LYS A 5 25.00 35.18 -35.14
CA LYS A 5 24.25 35.06 -33.89
C LYS A 5 22.83 35.60 -34.11
N ASN A 6 21.82 35.05 -33.45
CA ASN A 6 20.69 35.88 -33.01
C ASN A 6 20.13 35.38 -31.68
N SER A 7 19.75 36.33 -30.86
CA SER A 7 19.49 36.20 -29.44
C SER A 7 18.17 36.84 -29.05
N LEU A 8 17.67 36.43 -27.87
CA LEU A 8 16.77 37.13 -26.94
C LEU A 8 15.29 37.33 -27.32
N LEU A 9 14.46 36.97 -26.32
CA LEU A 9 13.26 37.63 -25.73
C LEU A 9 12.37 36.46 -25.24
N GLY A 10 12.19 36.19 -23.95
CA GLY A 10 11.79 37.08 -22.87
C GLY A 10 10.28 36.95 -22.67
N ASN A 11 9.82 36.17 -21.69
CA ASN A 11 8.46 36.35 -21.16
C ASN A 11 8.38 35.88 -19.69
N LEU A 12 8.50 36.85 -18.78
CA LEU A 12 8.14 36.77 -17.37
C LEU A 12 6.73 37.37 -17.25
N ALA A 13 5.76 36.56 -16.81
CA ALA A 13 4.46 37.07 -16.35
C ALA A 13 4.34 36.80 -14.84
N HIS A 14 4.22 37.88 -14.08
CA HIS A 14 3.74 37.94 -12.70
C HIS A 14 2.22 38.18 -12.67
N LEU A 15 1.64 38.14 -11.45
CA LEU A 15 0.28 38.50 -10.99
C LEU A 15 -0.72 37.32 -10.94
N ALA A 16 -1.50 37.08 -9.88
CA ALA A 16 -1.74 37.82 -8.64
C ALA A 16 -2.23 36.86 -7.53
N LEU A 17 -1.82 37.15 -6.29
CA LEU A 17 -2.31 36.56 -5.04
C LEU A 17 -3.63 37.27 -4.66
N LEU A 18 -4.70 36.54 -4.34
CA LEU A 18 -5.88 37.10 -3.68
C LEU A 18 -6.21 36.27 -2.44
N LEU A 19 -5.85 36.83 -1.28
CA LEU A 19 -6.39 36.43 0.02
C LEU A 19 -7.84 36.94 0.14
N GLY A 20 -8.72 36.08 0.61
CA GLY A 20 -10.01 36.47 1.18
C GLY A 20 -10.20 35.75 2.51
N ALA A 21 -10.18 36.49 3.62
CA ALA A 21 -10.49 36.04 4.97
C ALA A 21 -11.49 37.01 5.62
N PHE A 22 -12.22 36.48 6.62
CA PHE A 22 -13.23 37.11 7.51
C PHE A 22 -14.64 37.25 6.90
N ALA A 23 -15.74 36.95 7.60
CA ALA A 23 -15.97 36.98 9.04
C ALA A 23 -17.05 35.98 9.54
N LEU A 24 -16.97 35.74 10.85
CA LEU A 24 -17.92 35.05 11.74
C LEU A 24 -19.37 35.57 11.64
N ALA A 25 -20.34 34.68 11.87
CA ALA A 25 -21.24 34.70 13.05
C ALA A 25 -22.51 33.88 12.80
N GLY A 26 -22.95 33.11 13.79
CA GLY A 26 -24.33 32.61 13.84
C GLY A 26 -24.59 31.31 14.58
N CYS A 27 -24.13 31.18 15.84
CA CYS A 27 -24.79 30.25 16.77
C CYS A 27 -26.10 30.87 17.23
N THR A 28 -27.21 30.13 17.18
CA THR A 28 -28.36 30.36 18.07
C THR A 28 -28.96 29.03 18.52
N THR A 29 -28.78 28.75 19.81
CA THR A 29 -29.59 27.83 20.60
C THR A 29 -30.40 28.68 21.58
N THR A 30 -31.69 28.34 21.77
CA THR A 30 -32.42 28.30 23.06
C THR A 30 -33.88 28.80 22.97
N GLN A 31 -34.79 27.82 23.12
CA GLN A 31 -36.07 27.78 23.85
C GLN A 31 -37.21 28.80 23.64
N GLN A 32 -38.43 28.27 23.48
CA GLN A 32 -39.46 28.34 24.55
C GLN A 32 -40.62 27.33 24.39
N GLN A 33 -41.12 26.90 25.55
CA GLN A 33 -42.01 25.77 25.88
C GLN A 33 -43.51 25.99 25.60
N ARG A 34 -44.31 24.90 25.54
CA ARG A 34 -45.50 24.66 26.41
C ARG A 34 -46.02 23.20 26.31
N VAL A 35 -45.83 22.34 27.33
CA VAL A 35 -46.71 21.87 28.45
C VAL A 35 -47.82 20.85 28.09
N GLY A 36 -47.78 19.72 28.83
CA GLY A 36 -48.84 18.75 29.11
C GLY A 36 -48.19 17.37 29.26
N GLY A 37 -48.19 16.63 30.37
CA GLY A 37 -49.04 16.56 31.56
C GLY A 37 -49.30 15.06 31.78
N GLY A 38 -48.85 14.45 32.87
CA GLY A 38 -49.12 13.02 33.12
C GLY A 38 -48.23 12.38 34.18
N ALA A 39 -48.85 11.61 35.07
CA ALA A 39 -48.38 11.12 36.36
C ALA A 39 -47.42 9.92 36.33
N ASP A 40 -46.81 9.71 37.51
CA ASP A 40 -46.38 8.45 38.15
C ASP A 40 -45.49 7.45 37.40
N THR A 41 -44.28 7.19 37.91
CA THR A 41 -43.93 6.01 38.76
C THR A 41 -42.41 5.90 38.93
N ALA A 42 -41.97 5.66 40.17
CA ALA A 42 -40.60 5.31 40.47
C ALA A 42 -40.26 3.91 39.92
N THR A 43 -39.19 3.80 39.13
CA THR A 43 -38.60 2.51 38.74
C THR A 43 -37.09 2.53 38.99
N THR A 44 -36.64 1.55 39.75
CA THR A 44 -35.25 1.19 40.04
C THR A 44 -34.53 0.78 38.74
N PRO A 45 -33.26 1.16 38.50
CA PRO A 45 -32.51 0.62 37.37
C PRO A 45 -32.09 -0.83 37.66
N THR A 46 -32.68 -1.77 36.92
CA THR A 46 -32.21 -3.16 36.83
C THR A 46 -30.85 -3.18 36.12
N SER A 47 -29.84 -3.76 36.78
CA SER A 47 -28.53 -4.02 36.16
C SER A 47 -28.65 -5.13 35.11
N THR A 48 -28.42 -4.79 33.85
CA THR A 48 -28.30 -5.75 32.75
C THR A 48 -26.87 -6.30 32.74
N THR A 49 -26.72 -7.58 33.08
CA THR A 49 -25.47 -8.32 32.86
C THR A 49 -25.20 -8.42 31.35
N ILE A 50 -24.14 -7.77 30.89
CA ILE A 50 -23.66 -7.88 29.51
C ILE A 50 -22.92 -9.21 29.42
N VAL A 51 -23.52 -10.21 28.78
CA VAL A 51 -22.79 -11.41 28.34
C VAL A 51 -21.82 -10.98 27.25
N GLN A 52 -20.54 -11.02 27.57
CA GLN A 52 -19.44 -10.69 26.66
C GLN A 52 -19.41 -11.77 25.56
N GLN A 53 -19.92 -11.43 24.38
CA GLN A 53 -19.84 -12.27 23.19
C GLN A 53 -18.37 -12.36 22.77
N THR A 54 -17.77 -13.53 22.94
CA THR A 54 -16.47 -13.85 22.36
C THR A 54 -16.62 -13.83 20.84
N THR A 55 -16.23 -12.73 20.20
CA THR A 55 -16.03 -12.67 18.75
C THR A 55 -14.90 -13.61 18.39
N THR A 56 -15.26 -14.81 17.94
CA THR A 56 -14.31 -15.67 17.22
C THR A 56 -14.25 -15.10 15.81
N THR A 57 -13.16 -14.42 15.47
CA THR A 57 -12.94 -13.85 14.14
C THR A 57 -12.77 -14.99 13.14
N THR A 58 -13.85 -15.42 12.51
CA THR A 58 -13.76 -16.28 11.33
C THR A 58 -13.27 -15.41 10.18
N VAL A 59 -11.99 -15.54 9.84
CA VAL A 59 -11.42 -14.93 8.62
C VAL A 59 -12.23 -15.45 7.43
N ASP A 60 -12.81 -14.55 6.64
CA ASP A 60 -13.49 -14.94 5.40
C ASP A 60 -12.45 -15.45 4.39
N THR A 61 -12.40 -16.77 4.24
CA THR A 61 -11.45 -17.45 3.36
C THR A 61 -11.67 -17.14 1.87
N ASN A 62 -12.81 -16.56 1.48
CA ASN A 62 -13.00 -16.08 0.11
C ASN A 62 -12.14 -14.84 -0.18
N GLN A 63 -11.84 -14.04 0.85
CA GLN A 63 -10.95 -12.89 0.73
C GLN A 63 -9.48 -13.30 0.76
N PHE A 64 -9.15 -14.39 1.45
CA PHE A 64 -7.77 -14.87 1.60
C PHE A 64 -7.68 -16.37 1.28
N PRO A 65 -7.59 -16.75 -0.01
CA PRO A 65 -7.38 -18.15 -0.38
C PRO A 65 -6.05 -18.69 0.19
N PRO A 66 -5.97 -19.98 0.52
CA PRO A 66 -4.76 -20.57 1.08
C PRO A 66 -3.61 -20.59 0.05
N PRO A 67 -2.33 -20.59 0.51
CA PRO A 67 -1.19 -20.72 -0.38
C PRO A 67 -1.20 -22.03 -1.21
N PRO A 68 -0.58 -22.05 -2.41
CA PRO A 68 0.23 -20.99 -3.00
C PRO A 68 -0.61 -19.81 -3.47
N VAL A 69 -0.17 -18.59 -3.12
CA VAL A 69 -0.88 -17.35 -3.47
C VAL A 69 0.07 -16.33 -4.08
N ARG A 70 -0.43 -15.55 -5.04
CA ARG A 70 0.28 -14.47 -5.72
C ARG A 70 -0.61 -13.26 -5.76
N ILE A 71 -0.09 -12.11 -5.37
CA ILE A 71 -0.86 -10.88 -5.16
C ILE A 71 -0.14 -9.78 -5.93
N LYS A 72 -0.84 -9.15 -6.87
CA LYS A 72 -0.35 -7.94 -7.54
C LYS A 72 -0.66 -6.74 -6.64
N ALA A 73 0.36 -5.92 -6.38
CA ALA A 73 0.21 -4.72 -5.58
C ALA A 73 -0.42 -3.60 -6.42
N GLY A 74 -1.38 -2.87 -5.86
CA GLY A 74 -2.09 -1.80 -6.55
C GLY A 74 -3.21 -2.28 -7.49
N PRO A 75 -3.86 -1.36 -8.21
CA PRO A 75 -5.05 -1.66 -8.99
C PRO A 75 -4.75 -2.71 -10.06
N SER A 76 -5.65 -3.69 -10.17
CA SER A 76 -5.57 -4.73 -11.19
C SER A 76 -6.89 -5.48 -11.31
N GLU A 77 -7.11 -5.99 -12.52
CA GLU A 77 -7.99 -7.14 -12.71
C GLU A 77 -7.19 -8.43 -12.48
N PRO A 78 -7.82 -9.50 -11.95
CA PRO A 78 -7.20 -10.82 -11.86
C PRO A 78 -6.61 -11.25 -13.19
N PHE A 79 -5.46 -11.92 -13.16
CA PHE A 79 -4.81 -12.40 -14.37
C PHE A 79 -4.01 -13.67 -14.11
N VAL A 80 -3.53 -14.27 -15.20
CA VAL A 80 -2.67 -15.45 -15.17
C VAL A 80 -1.34 -15.05 -15.78
N ASP A 81 -0.23 -15.36 -15.12
CA ASP A 81 1.11 -15.08 -15.62
C ASP A 81 1.52 -16.01 -16.77
N ALA A 82 2.69 -15.74 -17.36
CA ALA A 82 3.22 -16.51 -18.47
C ALA A 82 3.47 -18.00 -18.15
N ASP A 83 3.59 -18.35 -16.86
CA ASP A 83 3.82 -19.71 -16.39
C ASP A 83 2.51 -20.41 -15.96
N GLY A 84 1.35 -19.75 -16.14
CA GLY A 84 0.04 -20.31 -15.87
C GLY A 84 -0.44 -20.11 -14.44
N HIS A 85 0.21 -19.28 -13.62
CA HIS A 85 -0.22 -19.05 -12.25
C HIS A 85 -1.20 -17.88 -12.15
N PRO A 86 -2.32 -18.04 -11.42
CA PRO A 86 -3.24 -16.94 -11.17
C PRO A 86 -2.64 -15.94 -10.17
N TRP A 87 -2.89 -14.66 -10.44
CA TRP A 87 -2.55 -13.52 -9.60
C TRP A 87 -3.83 -12.86 -9.10
N LEU A 88 -3.92 -12.73 -7.78
CA LEU A 88 -4.99 -12.01 -7.11
C LEU A 88 -4.77 -10.50 -7.19
N THR A 89 -5.87 -9.78 -7.08
CA THR A 89 -5.87 -8.34 -6.86
C THR A 89 -5.31 -8.00 -5.48
N GLU A 90 -4.90 -6.74 -5.33
CA GLU A 90 -4.40 -6.14 -4.09
C GLU A 90 -5.24 -6.54 -2.86
N ARG A 91 -4.53 -7.04 -1.85
CA ARG A 91 -5.06 -7.37 -0.52
C ARG A 91 -3.91 -7.57 0.46
N GLY A 92 -4.20 -7.37 1.74
CA GLY A 92 -3.26 -7.63 2.83
C GLY A 92 -2.31 -6.46 3.13
N PHE A 93 -2.28 -5.42 2.31
CA PHE A 93 -1.48 -4.22 2.59
C PHE A 93 -2.17 -3.29 3.60
N VAL A 94 -1.37 -2.64 4.43
CA VAL A 94 -1.82 -1.62 5.40
C VAL A 94 -1.06 -0.33 5.13
N GLY A 95 -1.81 0.77 5.01
CA GLY A 95 -1.28 2.08 4.66
C GLY A 95 -0.88 2.17 3.18
N GLY A 96 -0.16 3.24 2.85
CA GLY A 96 0.32 3.50 1.49
C GLY A 96 -0.71 4.03 0.51
N ASN A 97 -0.25 4.28 -0.70
CA ASN A 97 -1.06 4.65 -1.85
C ASN A 97 -0.64 3.80 -3.04
N TRP A 98 -1.50 3.69 -4.05
CA TRP A 98 -1.17 2.97 -5.27
C TRP A 98 -0.79 3.92 -6.40
N MET A 99 0.00 3.41 -7.35
CA MET A 99 0.24 4.05 -8.63
C MET A 99 0.03 3.03 -9.75
N ASP A 100 -0.65 3.44 -10.81
CA ASP A 100 -0.79 2.67 -12.05
C ASP A 100 0.05 3.37 -13.13
N TRP A 101 1.12 2.71 -13.55
CA TRP A 101 2.03 3.18 -14.58
C TRP A 101 1.53 2.82 -16.00
N GLY A 102 0.47 2.03 -16.09
CA GLY A 102 -0.05 1.51 -17.34
C GLY A 102 0.83 0.44 -17.98
N GLU A 103 0.40 -0.02 -19.15
CA GLU A 103 1.15 -0.99 -19.94
C GLU A 103 2.48 -0.39 -20.38
N ARG A 104 3.57 -1.06 -19.99
CA ARG A 104 4.93 -0.68 -20.36
C ARG A 104 5.85 -1.88 -20.45
N GLU A 105 6.93 -1.71 -21.20
CA GLU A 105 8.03 -2.66 -21.23
C GLU A 105 8.74 -2.66 -19.87
N ILE A 106 9.01 -3.87 -19.38
CA ILE A 106 9.74 -4.12 -18.14
C ILE A 106 10.77 -5.19 -18.47
N ALA A 107 12.05 -4.86 -18.31
CA ALA A 107 13.12 -5.82 -18.56
C ALA A 107 13.21 -6.86 -17.43
N ASN A 108 13.92 -7.96 -17.68
CA ASN A 108 14.14 -9.09 -16.75
C ASN A 108 12.89 -9.85 -16.30
N THR A 109 11.78 -9.75 -17.04
CA THR A 109 10.56 -10.51 -16.74
C THR A 109 9.89 -11.02 -18.02
N LYS A 110 9.18 -12.14 -17.91
CA LYS A 110 8.24 -12.62 -18.94
C LYS A 110 6.81 -12.14 -18.70
N THR A 111 6.56 -11.57 -17.53
CA THR A 111 5.25 -11.14 -17.05
C THR A 111 5.34 -9.66 -16.63
N PRO A 112 5.44 -8.71 -17.59
CA PRO A 112 5.55 -7.28 -17.27
C PRO A 112 4.33 -6.75 -16.52
N ARG A 113 3.15 -7.38 -16.72
CA ARG A 113 1.90 -7.00 -16.06
C ARG A 113 1.96 -6.91 -14.54
N ILE A 114 2.85 -7.65 -13.88
CA ILE A 114 3.05 -7.53 -12.41
C ILE A 114 3.50 -6.11 -12.05
N TYR A 115 4.35 -5.50 -12.87
CA TYR A 115 5.05 -4.24 -12.59
C TYR A 115 4.39 -3.00 -13.20
N TRP A 116 3.18 -3.14 -13.76
CA TRP A 116 2.39 -2.02 -14.28
C TRP A 116 1.77 -1.18 -13.18
N SER A 117 1.73 -1.68 -11.94
CA SER A 117 1.37 -0.87 -10.78
C SER A 117 2.24 -1.21 -9.58
N GLU A 118 2.12 -0.38 -8.57
CA GLU A 118 2.76 -0.57 -7.27
C GLU A 118 1.83 -0.09 -6.15
N ILE A 119 2.20 -0.46 -4.94
CA ILE A 119 1.86 0.32 -3.74
C ILE A 119 3.16 0.94 -3.26
N TYR A 120 3.09 2.19 -2.83
CA TYR A 120 4.21 2.90 -2.21
C TYR A 120 3.79 3.52 -0.88
N SER A 121 4.78 3.81 -0.03
CA SER A 121 4.56 4.39 1.31
C SER A 121 3.67 3.52 2.22
N MET A 122 3.61 2.21 1.98
CA MET A 122 2.93 1.25 2.85
C MET A 122 3.70 1.04 4.16
N GLU A 123 2.97 0.66 5.21
CA GLU A 123 3.57 0.33 6.50
C GLU A 123 3.88 -1.17 6.59
N SER A 124 2.91 -1.99 6.18
CA SER A 124 3.01 -3.44 6.31
C SER A 124 2.16 -4.20 5.29
N PHE A 125 2.43 -5.49 5.21
CA PHE A 125 1.59 -6.48 4.57
C PHE A 125 1.35 -7.63 5.55
N SER A 126 0.11 -8.12 5.64
CA SER A 126 -0.25 -9.28 6.45
C SER A 126 -1.20 -10.19 5.68
N TYR A 127 -0.92 -11.49 5.66
CA TYR A 127 -1.74 -12.48 4.98
C TYR A 127 -1.92 -13.74 5.84
N PRO A 128 -3.15 -14.16 6.16
CA PRO A 128 -3.38 -15.36 6.97
C PRO A 128 -2.94 -16.61 6.19
N VAL A 129 -2.04 -17.39 6.79
CA VAL A 129 -1.54 -18.65 6.23
C VAL A 129 -1.40 -19.68 7.35
N PRO A 130 -1.55 -20.99 7.07
CA PRO A 130 -1.21 -22.01 8.06
C PRO A 130 0.22 -21.88 8.57
N ASN A 131 0.48 -22.30 9.80
CA ASN A 131 1.85 -22.40 10.30
C ASN A 131 2.66 -23.36 9.42
N GLY A 132 3.88 -22.97 9.08
CA GLY A 132 4.71 -23.72 8.17
C GLY A 132 5.84 -22.90 7.56
N LYS A 133 6.62 -23.56 6.70
CA LYS A 133 7.73 -22.93 5.99
C LYS A 133 7.29 -22.45 4.61
N TYR A 134 7.73 -21.26 4.25
CA TYR A 134 7.35 -20.60 3.01
C TYR A 134 8.57 -20.03 2.30
N ILE A 135 8.49 -20.03 0.96
CA ILE A 135 9.27 -19.15 0.09
C ILE A 135 8.39 -17.95 -0.22
N VAL A 136 8.84 -16.78 0.20
CA VAL A 136 8.22 -15.49 -0.11
C VAL A 136 9.02 -14.84 -1.23
N LYS A 137 8.33 -14.36 -2.26
CA LYS A 137 8.97 -13.57 -3.33
C LYS A 137 8.38 -12.17 -3.34
N LEU A 138 9.24 -11.17 -3.24
CA LEU A 138 8.88 -9.76 -3.28
C LEU A 138 9.33 -9.17 -4.61
N HIS A 139 8.37 -8.67 -5.37
CA HIS A 139 8.59 -8.11 -6.71
C HIS A 139 8.73 -6.60 -6.64
N PHE A 140 9.86 -6.11 -7.17
CA PHE A 140 10.20 -4.69 -7.20
C PHE A 140 10.60 -4.25 -8.61
N CYS A 141 10.36 -2.99 -8.91
CA CYS A 141 10.72 -2.36 -10.17
C CYS A 141 10.61 -0.85 -10.01
N GLU A 142 11.74 -0.15 -10.12
CA GLU A 142 11.71 1.30 -10.08
C GLU A 142 11.05 1.86 -11.34
N ASN A 143 9.84 2.39 -11.17
CA ASN A 143 9.04 2.96 -12.24
C ASN A 143 8.90 4.48 -12.12
N TYR A 144 9.24 5.08 -10.98
CA TYR A 144 9.04 6.49 -10.72
C TYR A 144 10.16 7.33 -11.33
N ASP A 145 9.80 8.24 -12.23
CA ASP A 145 10.75 9.12 -12.93
C ASP A 145 11.51 10.10 -12.00
N GLY A 146 11.13 10.19 -10.71
CA GLY A 146 11.87 10.95 -9.70
C GLY A 146 13.12 10.24 -9.18
N ILE A 147 13.24 8.93 -9.39
CA ILE A 147 14.41 8.13 -9.01
C ILE A 147 15.29 8.00 -10.24
N MET A 148 16.52 8.53 -10.18
CA MET A 148 17.39 8.67 -11.33
C MET A 148 18.72 7.95 -11.18
N GLY A 149 18.97 7.34 -10.02
CA GLY A 149 20.19 6.61 -9.75
C GLY A 149 20.20 5.85 -8.41
N PRO A 150 21.31 5.14 -8.14
CA PRO A 150 21.57 4.54 -6.83
C PRO A 150 21.47 5.55 -5.69
N GLY A 151 20.82 5.16 -4.61
CA GLY A 151 20.65 5.94 -3.39
C GLY A 151 19.45 6.89 -3.39
N ASP A 152 18.77 7.08 -4.53
CA ASP A 152 17.61 7.97 -4.64
C ASP A 152 16.36 7.38 -3.96
N ARG A 153 16.26 6.04 -3.89
CA ARG A 153 15.27 5.32 -3.07
C ARG A 153 15.96 4.21 -2.29
N VAL A 154 15.89 4.30 -0.96
CA VAL A 154 16.46 3.33 -0.04
C VAL A 154 15.47 3.09 1.09
N PHE A 155 15.11 1.84 1.33
CA PHE A 155 14.25 1.46 2.44
C PHE A 155 14.68 0.12 3.03
N SER A 156 14.23 -0.18 4.24
CA SER A 156 14.39 -1.50 4.84
C SER A 156 13.06 -2.23 4.86
N PHE A 157 13.11 -3.56 4.89
CA PHE A 157 11.92 -4.37 5.13
C PHE A 157 12.26 -5.58 6.01
N ASN A 158 11.23 -6.15 6.62
CA ASN A 158 11.34 -7.34 7.46
C ASN A 158 10.28 -8.35 7.03
N VAL A 159 10.65 -9.62 6.86
CA VAL A 159 9.72 -10.72 6.55
C VAL A 159 9.82 -11.74 7.67
N GLU A 160 8.76 -11.93 8.46
CA GLU A 160 8.74 -12.89 9.59
C GLU A 160 9.96 -12.75 10.52
N GLY A 161 10.32 -11.53 10.91
CA GLY A 161 11.47 -11.25 11.78
C GLY A 161 12.82 -11.17 11.05
N LYS A 162 12.91 -11.54 9.77
CA LYS A 162 14.13 -11.46 8.97
C LYS A 162 14.27 -10.10 8.29
N GLU A 163 15.21 -9.29 8.77
CA GLU A 163 15.43 -7.92 8.33
C GLU A 163 16.38 -7.82 7.11
N PHE A 164 16.03 -6.92 6.20
CA PHE A 164 16.80 -6.52 5.03
C PHE A 164 16.99 -5.01 5.09
N LYS A 165 18.24 -4.58 5.31
CA LYS A 165 18.58 -3.16 5.47
C LYS A 165 19.06 -2.52 4.19
N ASP A 166 18.82 -1.22 4.09
CA ASP A 166 19.36 -0.34 3.07
C ASP A 166 19.11 -0.89 1.65
N PHE A 167 17.90 -1.40 1.43
CA PHE A 167 17.49 -1.97 0.17
C PHE A 167 17.22 -0.87 -0.85
N ASP A 168 17.95 -0.94 -1.95
CA ASP A 168 17.88 -0.02 -3.07
C ASP A 168 17.46 -0.81 -4.32
N VAL A 169 16.23 -0.54 -4.78
CA VAL A 169 15.64 -1.22 -5.95
C VAL A 169 16.47 -0.96 -7.21
N TRP A 170 16.96 0.26 -7.40
CA TRP A 170 17.75 0.63 -8.58
C TRP A 170 19.04 -0.17 -8.66
N VAL A 171 19.77 -0.28 -7.54
CA VAL A 171 21.00 -1.06 -7.46
C VAL A 171 20.73 -2.54 -7.70
N LYS A 172 19.66 -3.08 -7.12
CA LYS A 172 19.31 -4.50 -7.22
C LYS A 172 18.85 -4.90 -8.62
N ALA A 173 18.02 -4.07 -9.25
CA ALA A 173 17.49 -4.31 -10.58
C ALA A 173 18.47 -3.91 -11.71
N GLY A 174 19.42 -3.03 -11.40
CA GLY A 174 20.39 -2.47 -12.35
C GLY A 174 19.81 -1.34 -13.21
N GLY A 175 18.94 -0.51 -12.63
CA GLY A 175 18.31 0.63 -13.32
C GLY A 175 16.77 0.64 -13.27
N PRO A 176 16.13 1.63 -13.91
CA PRO A 176 14.68 1.79 -13.93
C PRO A 176 14.02 0.80 -14.88
N GLN A 177 12.74 0.50 -14.68
CA GLN A 177 11.93 -0.38 -15.55
C GLN A 177 12.50 -1.80 -15.70
N ARG A 178 13.11 -2.31 -14.63
CA ARG A 178 13.74 -3.62 -14.57
C ARG A 178 13.16 -4.38 -13.39
N ALA A 179 12.58 -5.54 -13.67
CA ALA A 179 12.10 -6.44 -12.64
C ALA A 179 13.26 -6.95 -11.78
N TYR A 180 13.05 -6.91 -10.46
CA TYR A 180 13.87 -7.61 -9.47
C TYR A 180 12.96 -8.39 -8.52
N VAL A 181 13.39 -9.59 -8.14
CA VAL A 181 12.65 -10.46 -7.22
C VAL A 181 13.57 -10.81 -6.06
N GLU A 182 13.24 -10.32 -4.86
CA GLU A 182 13.88 -10.78 -3.64
C GLU A 182 13.18 -12.06 -3.16
N THR A 183 13.94 -13.12 -2.89
CA THR A 183 13.39 -14.41 -2.43
C THR A 183 13.82 -14.66 -1.00
N VAL A 184 12.84 -14.90 -0.12
CA VAL A 184 13.05 -15.05 1.32
C VAL A 184 12.40 -16.33 1.81
N GLU A 185 13.20 -17.22 2.39
CA GLU A 185 12.69 -18.37 3.15
C GLU A 185 12.37 -17.96 4.59
N VAL A 186 11.16 -18.31 5.05
CA VAL A 186 10.63 -17.97 6.39
C VAL A 186 9.83 -19.12 6.99
N GLU A 187 9.58 -19.05 8.30
CA GLU A 187 8.69 -19.95 9.03
C GLU A 187 7.62 -19.13 9.75
N VAL A 188 6.36 -19.39 9.42
CA VAL A 188 5.19 -18.77 10.07
C VAL A 188 4.76 -19.63 11.26
N THR A 189 4.58 -18.99 12.41
CA THR A 189 4.28 -19.68 13.68
C THR A 189 3.00 -19.22 14.37
N ASP A 190 2.37 -18.15 13.88
CA ASP A 190 1.20 -17.52 14.50
C ASP A 190 -0.04 -17.44 13.59
N GLY A 191 -0.02 -18.13 12.44
CA GLY A 191 -1.14 -18.24 11.52
C GLY A 191 -1.23 -17.10 10.49
N LYS A 192 -0.20 -16.26 10.37
CA LYS A 192 -0.14 -15.21 9.35
C LYS A 192 1.30 -14.93 8.95
N LEU A 193 1.47 -14.45 7.72
CA LEU A 193 2.72 -13.95 7.22
C LEU A 193 2.70 -12.43 7.29
N ASP A 194 3.64 -11.85 8.00
CA ASP A 194 3.81 -10.42 8.20
C ASP A 194 5.09 -9.91 7.52
N ILE A 195 4.94 -8.76 6.86
CA ILE A 195 6.03 -7.97 6.28
C ILE A 195 5.88 -6.54 6.76
N THR A 196 6.97 -5.92 7.19
CA THR A 196 7.00 -4.48 7.51
C THR A 196 8.00 -3.76 6.63
N PHE A 197 7.71 -2.48 6.35
CA PHE A 197 8.53 -1.62 5.52
C PHE A 197 8.95 -0.38 6.32
N THR A 198 10.17 0.10 6.12
CA THR A 198 10.71 1.25 6.84
C THR A 198 11.44 2.19 5.87
N PRO A 199 10.91 3.41 5.62
CA PRO A 199 11.56 4.38 4.73
C PRO A 199 12.90 4.86 5.28
N GLN A 200 13.85 5.15 4.39
CA GLN A 200 15.12 5.81 4.74
C GLN A 200 15.40 6.98 3.79
N VAL A 201 15.32 6.74 2.47
CA VAL A 201 15.34 7.75 1.41
C VAL A 201 14.19 7.45 0.46
N GLU A 202 13.28 8.41 0.29
CA GLU A 202 12.02 8.24 -0.43
C GLU A 202 11.16 7.06 0.14
N ASN A 203 9.96 6.88 -0.39
CA ASN A 203 9.01 5.89 0.12
C ASN A 203 9.37 4.45 -0.32
N PRO A 204 9.12 3.43 0.51
CA PRO A 204 9.14 2.03 0.06
C PRO A 204 8.14 1.81 -1.06
N GLU A 205 8.44 0.90 -1.99
CA GLU A 205 7.54 0.47 -3.07
C GLU A 205 7.54 -1.05 -3.19
N ILE A 206 6.46 -1.64 -3.70
CA ILE A 206 6.41 -3.04 -4.14
C ILE A 206 5.37 -3.22 -5.25
N ASN A 207 5.65 -4.11 -6.20
CA ASN A 207 4.73 -4.44 -7.31
C ASN A 207 3.95 -5.74 -7.10
N GLY A 208 4.44 -6.65 -6.26
CA GLY A 208 3.75 -7.92 -6.01
C GLY A 208 4.43 -8.82 -5.00
N ILE A 209 3.67 -9.79 -4.49
CA ILE A 209 4.10 -10.76 -3.48
C ILE A 209 3.64 -12.16 -3.89
N GLU A 210 4.54 -13.15 -3.87
CA GLU A 210 4.19 -14.57 -3.89
C GLU A 210 4.45 -15.21 -2.52
N ILE A 211 3.53 -16.06 -2.04
CA ILE A 211 3.69 -16.86 -0.83
C ILE A 211 3.51 -18.33 -1.22
N LEU A 212 4.60 -19.10 -1.16
CA LEU A 212 4.68 -20.45 -1.69
C LEU A 212 5.07 -21.43 -0.56
N PRO A 213 4.25 -22.46 -0.25
CA PRO A 213 4.65 -23.48 0.72
C PRO A 213 5.94 -24.20 0.30
N VAL A 214 6.84 -24.44 1.25
CA VAL A 214 7.96 -25.38 1.06
C VAL A 214 7.39 -26.81 1.21
N GLN A 215 7.57 -27.64 0.18
CA GLN A 215 7.15 -29.05 0.21
C GLN A 215 8.12 -29.91 1.02
#